data_AF-C9N0P8-F1
#
_entry.id   AF-C9N0P8-F1
#
_cell.length_a   1.000
_cell.length_b   1.000
_cell.length_c   1.000
_cell.angle_alpha   90.00
_cell.angle_beta   90.00
_cell.angle_gamma   90.00
#
_symmetry.space_group_name_H-M   'P 1'
#
loop_
_entity.id
_entity.type
_entity.pdbx_description
1 polymer ?
#
loop_
_entity_poly.entity_id
_entity_poly.type
_entity_poly.pdbx_seq_one_letter_code
_entity_poly.pdbx_strand_id
1 'polypeptide(L)'
;MNIFCHKKWSNRFSESIENKQVKEYINYIGNKIPFEKRLSIKASENFFEKKKASYEKSKIKYVRELIPADKTDWTFEDINIRNKKVAEELVKLFITWNGEYEF
;
A
#
# COMPACT_ATOMS: atom_id res chain seq x y z
N MET A 1 9.83 -2.24 0.85
CA MET A 1 8.50 -2.08 0.25
C MET A 1 7.80 -0.98 1.02
N ASN A 2 7.71 0.24 0.47
CA ASN A 2 7.04 1.37 1.12
C ASN A 2 6.22 2.09 0.05
N ILE A 3 4.91 2.16 0.25
CA ILE A 3 3.95 2.68 -0.72
C ILE A 3 3.84 4.22 -0.64
N PHE A 4 4.15 4.81 0.51
CA PHE A 4 4.24 6.26 0.66
C PHE A 4 5.63 6.83 0.33
N CYS A 5 5.65 8.04 -0.23
CA CYS A 5 6.83 8.78 -0.68
C CYS A 5 7.91 8.84 0.42
N HIS A 6 8.99 8.10 0.23
CA HIS A 6 10.07 7.94 1.20
C HIS A 6 11.05 9.12 1.06
N LYS A 7 10.79 10.24 1.77
CA LYS A 7 11.67 11.41 2.01
C LYS A 7 11.28 12.76 1.39
N LYS A 8 10.58 12.87 0.24
CA LYS A 8 10.19 14.21 -0.27
C LYS A 8 9.02 14.89 0.48
N TRP A 9 8.24 14.12 1.25
CA TRP A 9 7.29 14.67 2.24
C TRP A 9 7.96 15.04 3.58
N SER A 10 9.19 14.58 3.85
CA SER A 10 9.92 14.84 5.09
C SER A 10 10.44 16.28 5.20
N ASN A 11 10.68 16.96 4.08
CA ASN A 11 11.20 18.34 4.11
C ASN A 11 10.09 19.40 4.05
N ARG A 12 8.83 19.01 3.82
CA ARG A 12 7.68 19.93 3.84
C ARG A 12 6.96 19.99 5.18
N PHE A 13 7.09 18.95 6.00
CA PHE A 13 6.46 18.86 7.31
C PHE A 13 7.57 18.68 8.34
N SER A 14 8.05 19.81 8.84
CA SER A 14 8.91 19.91 10.02
C SER A 14 8.34 19.08 11.17
N GLU A 15 9.20 18.56 12.04
CA GLU A 15 8.90 17.75 13.24
C GLU A 15 7.58 18.11 13.95
N SER A 16 6.46 17.53 13.48
CA SER A 16 5.11 17.76 13.99
C SER A 16 4.36 16.44 14.13
N ILE A 17 3.15 16.48 14.72
CA ILE A 17 2.19 15.38 14.86
C ILE A 17 1.98 14.61 13.54
N GLU A 18 2.17 15.26 12.39
CA GLU A 18 2.09 14.65 11.06
C GLU A 18 3.14 13.55 10.85
N ASN A 19 4.33 13.64 11.47
CA ASN A 19 5.31 12.56 11.43
C ASN A 19 4.81 11.29 12.13
N LYS A 20 3.97 11.40 13.16
CA LYS A 20 3.40 10.24 13.87
C LYS A 20 2.35 9.56 13.00
N GLN A 21 1.43 10.33 12.42
CA GLN A 21 0.41 9.80 11.50
C GLN A 21 1.04 9.19 10.25
N VAL A 22 2.02 9.84 9.63
CA VAL A 22 2.72 9.29 8.47
C VAL A 22 3.43 7.97 8.81
N LYS A 23 4.10 7.89 9.97
CA LYS A 23 4.73 6.64 10.44
C LYS A 23 3.72 5.52 10.62
N GLU A 24 2.54 5.83 11.13
CA GLU A 24 1.46 4.87 11.32
C GLU A 24 0.93 4.35 9.97
N TYR A 25 0.58 5.24 9.05
CA TYR A 25 0.06 4.89 7.72
C TYR A 25 1.07 4.13 6.87
N ILE A 26 2.38 4.36 7.07
CA ILE A 26 3.43 3.57 6.42
C ILE A 26 3.35 2.09 6.81
N ASN A 27 2.89 1.78 8.01
CA ASN A 27 2.84 0.45 8.59
C ASN A 27 1.49 -0.26 8.44
N TYR A 28 0.45 0.43 7.96
CA TYR A 28 -0.84 -0.20 7.66
C TYR A 28 -0.69 -1.35 6.65
N ILE A 29 -1.44 -2.42 6.85
CA ILE A 29 -1.34 -3.63 6.02
C ILE A 29 -1.73 -3.33 4.58
N GLY A 30 -2.72 -2.44 4.38
CA GLY A 30 -3.04 -1.93 3.05
C GLY A 30 -1.81 -1.33 2.34
N ASN A 31 -0.86 -0.77 3.09
CA ASN A 31 0.37 -0.15 2.58
C ASN A 31 1.55 -1.12 2.40
N LYS A 32 1.41 -2.37 2.86
CA LYS A 32 2.44 -3.43 2.84
C LYS A 32 2.08 -4.53 1.84
N ILE A 33 1.94 -4.14 0.59
CA ILE A 33 1.48 -5.04 -0.47
C ILE A 33 2.59 -6.00 -0.88
N PRO A 34 2.34 -7.32 -0.92
CA PRO A 34 3.31 -8.29 -1.41
C PRO A 34 3.68 -7.98 -2.86
N PHE A 35 4.99 -7.95 -3.15
CA PHE A 35 5.52 -7.75 -4.49
C PHE A 35 6.68 -8.71 -4.71
N GLU A 36 6.84 -9.20 -5.92
CA GLU A 36 7.76 -10.31 -6.24
C GLU A 36 9.23 -9.96 -5.99
N LYS A 37 9.56 -8.68 -6.01
CA LYS A 37 10.90 -8.18 -5.76
C LYS A 37 10.88 -6.87 -4.99
N ARG A 38 11.98 -6.54 -4.33
CA ARG A 38 12.12 -5.22 -3.72
C ARG A 38 12.17 -4.15 -4.82
N LEU A 39 11.20 -3.24 -4.83
CA LEU A 39 11.22 -2.06 -5.69
C LEU A 39 12.23 -1.03 -5.14
N SER A 40 13.32 -0.80 -5.87
CA SER A 40 14.34 0.20 -5.56
C SER A 40 14.01 1.55 -6.21
N ILE A 41 12.79 2.05 -6.01
CA ILE A 41 12.34 3.32 -6.59
C ILE A 41 12.71 4.44 -5.62
N LYS A 42 13.63 5.33 -6.03
CA LYS A 42 13.96 6.55 -5.28
C LYS A 42 12.74 7.47 -5.24
N ALA A 43 12.51 8.12 -4.10
CA ALA A 43 11.46 9.14 -3.95
C ALA A 43 11.86 10.44 -4.65
N SER A 44 11.95 10.37 -5.98
CA SER A 44 12.22 11.50 -6.86
C SER A 44 10.91 12.01 -7.45
N GLU A 45 11.04 12.93 -8.40
CA GLU A 45 9.97 13.25 -9.35
C GLU A 45 9.45 11.96 -10.03
N ASN A 46 8.13 11.89 -10.20
CA ASN A 46 7.35 10.79 -10.80
C ASN A 46 7.39 9.45 -10.04
N PHE A 47 7.52 9.50 -8.71
CA PHE A 47 7.53 8.30 -7.85
C PHE A 47 6.27 7.43 -8.00
N PHE A 48 5.10 8.06 -8.04
CA PHE A 48 3.81 7.36 -8.17
C PHE A 48 3.71 6.65 -9.53
N GLU A 49 4.00 7.36 -10.62
CA GLU A 49 3.95 6.81 -11.99
C GLU A 49 4.89 5.62 -12.17
N LYS A 50 6.13 5.72 -11.66
CA LYS A 50 7.11 4.62 -11.69
C LYS A 50 6.62 3.38 -10.95
N LYS A 51 5.89 3.57 -9.84
CA LYS A 51 5.27 2.46 -9.11
C LYS A 51 4.09 1.87 -9.85
N LYS A 52 3.22 2.70 -10.41
CA LYS A 52 2.09 2.25 -11.21
C LYS A 52 2.54 1.37 -12.37
N ALA A 53 3.53 1.83 -13.13
CA ALA A 53 4.15 1.05 -14.21
C ALA A 53 4.82 -0.25 -13.71
N SER A 54 5.28 -0.30 -12.45
CA SER A 54 5.80 -1.53 -11.85
C SER A 54 4.67 -2.49 -11.46
N TYR A 55 3.57 -1.97 -10.90
CA TYR A 55 2.43 -2.75 -10.44
C TYR A 55 1.66 -3.37 -11.60
N GLU A 56 1.49 -2.65 -12.71
CA GLU A 56 0.90 -3.16 -13.95
C GLU A 56 1.64 -4.40 -14.48
N LYS A 57 2.96 -4.47 -14.26
CA LYS A 57 3.82 -5.59 -14.68
C LYS A 57 3.92 -6.72 -13.66
N SER A 58 3.23 -6.62 -12.52
CA SER A 58 3.24 -7.66 -11.49
C SER A 58 2.57 -8.94 -12.00
N LYS A 59 3.08 -10.09 -11.59
CA LYS A 59 2.46 -11.40 -11.79
C LYS A 59 1.31 -11.61 -10.81
N ILE A 60 1.31 -10.90 -9.69
CA ILE A 60 0.24 -10.95 -8.69
C ILE A 60 -0.96 -10.14 -9.18
N LYS A 61 -2.08 -10.81 -9.46
CA LYS A 61 -3.32 -10.19 -9.96
C LYS A 61 -3.80 -9.04 -9.06
N TYR A 62 -3.81 -9.26 -7.74
CA TYR A 62 -4.21 -8.26 -6.76
C TYR A 62 -3.40 -6.95 -6.86
N VAL A 63 -2.11 -7.04 -7.17
CA VAL A 63 -1.22 -5.87 -7.31
C VAL A 63 -1.56 -5.06 -8.56
N ARG A 64 -1.89 -5.74 -9.67
CA ARG A 64 -2.29 -5.08 -10.92
C ARG A 64 -3.61 -4.32 -10.77
N GLU A 65 -4.55 -4.88 -10.01
CA GLU A 65 -5.88 -4.28 -9.76
C GLU A 65 -5.86 -3.17 -8.71
N LEU A 66 -4.71 -2.94 -8.08
CA LEU A 66 -4.59 -2.07 -6.92
C LEU A 66 -4.63 -0.57 -7.26
N ILE A 67 -4.19 -0.17 -8.45
CA ILE A 67 -4.13 1.25 -8.85
C ILE A 67 -5.15 1.49 -9.96
N PRO A 68 -6.20 2.29 -9.72
CA PRO A 68 -7.08 2.77 -10.77
C PRO A 68 -6.31 3.54 -11.85
N ALA A 69 -6.69 3.36 -13.11
CA ALA A 69 -5.99 3.94 -14.26
C ALA A 69 -6.01 5.48 -14.28
N ASP A 70 -7.00 6.10 -13.65
CA ASP A 70 -7.23 7.54 -13.54
C ASP A 70 -6.51 8.18 -12.34
N LYS A 71 -6.04 7.38 -11.39
CA LYS A 71 -5.46 7.90 -10.15
C LYS A 71 -3.99 8.28 -10.31
N THR A 72 -3.61 9.45 -9.79
CA THR A 72 -2.26 10.05 -9.88
C THR A 72 -1.56 10.21 -8.53
N ASP A 73 -2.26 10.03 -7.41
CA ASP A 73 -1.70 10.02 -6.05
C ASP A 73 -2.47 9.08 -5.09
N TRP A 74 -1.88 8.74 -3.94
CA TRP A 74 -2.56 8.04 -2.83
C TRP A 74 -2.82 9.02 -1.69
N THR A 75 -4.07 9.24 -1.35
CA THR A 75 -4.45 10.01 -0.16
C THR A 75 -4.47 9.11 1.09
N PHE A 76 -4.56 9.72 2.27
CA PHE A 76 -4.79 8.96 3.50
C PHE A 76 -6.11 8.19 3.47
N GLU A 77 -7.15 8.75 2.88
CA GLU A 77 -8.44 8.07 2.74
C GLU A 77 -8.32 6.80 1.88
N ASP A 78 -7.57 6.86 0.79
CA ASP A 78 -7.31 5.68 -0.05
C ASP A 78 -6.58 4.57 0.73
N ILE A 79 -5.67 4.96 1.62
CA ILE A 79 -4.98 4.00 2.48
C ILE A 79 -5.95 3.38 3.47
N ASN A 80 -6.85 4.15 4.07
CA ASN A 80 -7.82 3.66 5.03
C ASN A 80 -8.81 2.69 4.38
N ILE A 81 -9.39 3.07 3.24
CA ILE A 81 -10.30 2.21 2.46
C ILE A 81 -9.63 0.89 2.13
N ARG A 82 -8.38 0.94 1.65
CA ARG A 82 -7.63 -0.26 1.30
C ARG A 82 -7.27 -1.09 2.52
N ASN A 83 -6.88 -0.46 3.62
CA ASN A 83 -6.53 -1.15 4.87
C ASN A 83 -7.73 -1.95 5.39
N LYS A 84 -8.91 -1.33 5.40
CA LYS A 84 -10.18 -1.98 5.74
C LYS A 84 -10.48 -3.15 4.80
N LYS A 85 -10.41 -2.93 3.49
CA LYS A 85 -10.65 -3.99 2.48
C LYS A 85 -9.72 -5.19 2.67
N VAL A 86 -8.42 -4.98 2.86
CA VAL A 86 -7.45 -6.07 3.09
C VAL A 86 -7.78 -6.82 4.38
N ALA A 87 -8.10 -6.11 5.46
CA ALA A 87 -8.48 -6.74 6.72
C ALA A 87 -9.75 -7.59 6.58
N GLU A 88 -10.77 -7.09 5.88
CA GLU A 88 -12.02 -7.83 5.62
C GLU A 88 -11.77 -9.11 4.81
N GLU A 89 -10.96 -9.04 3.76
CA GLU A 89 -10.62 -10.22 2.94
C GLU A 89 -9.82 -11.26 3.73
N LEU A 90 -8.91 -10.82 4.62
CA LEU A 90 -8.18 -11.72 5.52
C LEU A 90 -9.10 -12.40 6.54
N VAL A 91 -10.04 -11.66 7.13
CA VAL A 91 -11.02 -12.23 8.06
C VAL A 91 -11.88 -13.29 7.36
N LYS A 92 -12.37 -12.99 6.14
CA LYS A 92 -13.12 -13.97 5.34
C LYS A 92 -12.30 -15.23 5.08
N LEU A 93 -11.04 -15.07 4.66
CA LEU A 93 -10.12 -16.18 4.43
C LEU A 93 -9.95 -17.05 5.68
N PHE A 94 -9.77 -16.43 6.85
CA PHE A 94 -9.62 -17.16 8.11
C PHE A 94 -10.90 -17.89 8.54
N ILE A 95 -12.08 -17.30 8.30
CA ILE A 95 -13.36 -17.96 8.55
C ILE A 95 -13.53 -19.17 7.63
N THR A 96 -13.19 -19.03 6.34
CA THR A 96 -13.21 -20.13 5.37
C THR A 96 -12.31 -21.27 5.83
N TRP A 97 -11.06 -20.97 6.21
CA TRP A 97 -10.15 -21.99 6.73
C TRP A 97 -10.68 -22.66 8.00
N ASN A 98 -11.24 -21.89 8.94
CA ASN A 98 -11.81 -22.48 10.15
C ASN A 98 -13.00 -23.42 9.87
N GLY A 99 -13.76 -23.19 8.80
CA GLY A 99 -14.82 -24.11 8.36
C GLY A 99 -14.32 -25.32 7.57
N GLU A 100 -13.12 -25.24 6.99
CA GLU A 100 -12.50 -26.31 6.20
C GLU A 100 -11.65 -27.27 7.05
N TYR A 101 -11.24 -26.85 8.27
CA TYR A 101 -10.52 -27.68 9.23
C TYR A 101 -11.47 -28.16 10.34
N GLU A 102 -12.13 -29.30 10.13
CA GLU A 102 -12.65 -30.10 11.25
C GLU A 102 -11.48 -30.89 11.87
N PHE A 103 -11.22 -30.66 13.16
CA PHE A 103 -10.25 -31.43 13.94
C PHE A 103 -10.88 -32.68 14.53
#